data_AF-A0A177M1Y8-F1
#
_entry.id   AF-A0A177M1Y8-F1
#
_cell.length_a   1.000
_cell.length_b   1.000
_cell.length_c   1.000
_cell.angle_alpha   90.00
_cell.angle_beta   90.00
_cell.angle_gamma   90.00
#
_symmetry.space_group_name_H-M   'P 1'
#
loop_
_entity.id
_entity.type
_entity.pdbx_description
1 polymer ?
#
loop_
_entity_poly.entity_id
_entity_poly.type
_entity_poly.pdbx_seq_one_letter_code
_entity_poly.pdbx_strand_id
1 'polypeptide(L)' 'MFRTERFLSVVNPGTGLSAWYFLTREGRKGPFSSKTNAQVALHHYIDSCARQGLASRRTRLLANG' A
#
# COMPACT_ATOMS: atom_id res chain seq x y z
N MET A 1 6.39 -0.88 -18.55
CA MET A 1 6.81 0.45 -18.03
C MET A 1 5.70 0.93 -17.10
N PHE A 2 5.87 0.81 -15.77
CA PHE A 2 4.81 1.16 -14.81
C PHE A 2 4.88 2.65 -14.49
N ARG A 3 3.91 3.42 -14.98
CA ARG A 3 3.81 4.86 -14.78
C ARG A 3 3.67 5.18 -13.29
N THR A 4 4.55 6.07 -12.84
CA THR A 4 4.83 6.46 -11.47
C THR A 4 3.78 7.45 -10.95
N GLU A 5 2.52 7.03 -10.90
CA GLU A 5 1.49 7.76 -10.15
C GLU A 5 0.82 6.78 -9.17
N ARG A 6 1.60 6.37 -8.17
CA ARG A 6 1.14 5.48 -7.09
C ARG A 6 0.17 6.15 -6.12
N PHE A 7 -0.15 7.43 -6.31
CA PHE A 7 -0.97 8.21 -5.40
C PHE A 7 -2.13 8.88 -6.12
N LEU A 8 -3.28 8.88 -5.49
CA LEU A 8 -4.50 9.55 -5.92
C LEU A 8 -4.95 10.51 -4.81
N SER A 9 -5.39 11.71 -5.17
CA SER A 9 -6.07 12.63 -4.25
C SER A 9 -7.52 12.77 -4.70
N VAL A 10 -8.46 12.64 -3.77
CA VAL A 10 -9.90 12.81 -4.00
C VAL A 10 -10.44 13.72 -2.89
N VAL A 11 -11.26 14.70 -3.24
CA VAL A 11 -11.97 15.51 -2.24
C VAL A 11 -13.05 14.64 -1.60
N ASN A 12 -13.01 14.50 -0.29
CA ASN A 12 -14.01 13.76 0.45
C ASN A 12 -15.32 14.58 0.50
N PRO A 13 -16.44 14.12 -0.07
CA PRO A 13 -17.68 14.88 -0.10
C PRO A 13 -18.30 15.09 1.29
N GLY A 14 -17.97 14.24 2.28
CA GLY A 14 -18.49 14.36 3.64
C GLY A 14 -17.76 15.39 4.50
N THR A 15 -16.49 15.69 4.19
CA THR A 15 -15.66 16.61 5.00
C THR A 15 -15.14 17.81 4.22
N GLY A 16 -15.24 17.81 2.89
CA GLY A 16 -14.66 18.82 2.00
C GLY A 16 -13.13 18.78 1.93
N LEU A 17 -12.47 17.85 2.63
CA LEU A 17 -11.02 17.78 2.72
C LEU A 17 -10.43 16.83 1.67
N SER A 18 -9.19 17.11 1.26
CA SER A 18 -8.43 16.22 0.39
C SER A 18 -8.09 14.91 1.10
N ALA A 19 -8.50 13.81 0.50
CA ALA A 19 -8.19 12.45 0.94
C ALA A 19 -7.20 11.80 -0.04
N TRP A 20 -6.08 11.34 0.50
CA TRP A 20 -5.01 10.72 -0.26
C TRP A 20 -5.10 9.20 -0.21
N TYR A 21 -4.78 8.56 -1.32
CA TYR A 21 -4.75 7.11 -1.47
C TYR A 21 -3.48 6.70 -2.17
N PHE A 22 -3.04 5.47 -1.95
CA PHE A 22 -2.05 4.84 -2.83
C PHE A 22 -2.61 3.60 -3.52
N LEU A 23 -2.10 3.31 -4.71
CA LEU A 23 -2.55 2.21 -5.55
C LEU A 23 -1.68 0.97 -5.32
N THR A 24 -2.36 -0.17 -5.14
CA THR A 24 -1.78 -1.51 -5.02
C THR A 24 -2.43 -2.45 -6.03
N ARG A 25 -1.88 -3.66 -6.18
CA ARG A 25 -2.49 -4.68 -7.06
C ARG A 25 -3.89 -5.09 -6.59
N GLU A 26 -4.14 -4.99 -5.29
CA GLU A 26 -5.41 -5.34 -4.65
C GLU A 26 -6.44 -4.19 -4.72
N GLY A 27 -6.03 -3.01 -5.21
CA GLY A 27 -6.85 -1.80 -5.24
C GLY A 27 -6.22 -0.63 -4.49
N ARG A 28 -7.04 0.35 -4.13
CA ARG A 28 -6.60 1.57 -3.42
C ARG A 28 -6.55 1.37 -1.90
N LYS A 29 -5.52 1.91 -1.25
CA LYS A 29 -5.40 1.97 0.21
C LYS A 29 -5.47 3.41 0.68
N GLY A 30 -6.17 3.66 1.79
CA GLY A 30 -6.51 4.98 2.31
C GLY A 30 -7.97 5.01 2.80
N PRO A 31 -8.55 6.19 3.09
CA PRO A 31 -7.98 7.53 2.90
C PRO A 31 -6.90 7.92 3.92
N PHE A 32 -5.96 8.76 3.50
CA PHE A 32 -4.97 9.42 4.34
C PHE A 32 -5.18 10.94 4.30
N SER A 33 -4.90 11.62 5.42
CA SER A 33 -5.07 13.07 5.54
C SER A 33 -4.07 13.89 4.73
N SER A 34 -2.94 13.30 4.32
CA SER A 34 -1.90 13.98 3.54
C SER A 34 -1.15 12.99 2.64
N LYS A 35 -0.50 13.52 1.60
CA LYS A 35 0.37 12.73 0.70
C LYS A 35 1.53 12.08 1.48
N THR A 36 2.12 12.81 2.42
CA THR A 36 3.21 12.30 3.27
C THR A 36 2.77 11.09 4.08
N ASN A 37 1.57 11.14 4.69
CA ASN A 37 1.02 10.00 5.43
C ASN A 37 0.79 8.79 4.53
N ALA A 38 0.27 9.03 3.32
CA ALA A 38 0.11 7.97 2.32
C ALA A 38 1.46 7.35 1.89
N GLN A 39 2.52 8.14 1.79
CA GLN A 39 3.87 7.66 1.45
C GLN A 39 4.45 6.78 2.56
N VAL A 40 4.36 7.21 3.82
CA VAL A 40 4.80 6.42 4.97
C VAL A 40 4.03 5.09 5.03
N ALA A 41 2.70 5.14 4.86
CA ALA A 41 1.88 3.94 4.82
C ALA A 41 2.24 3.00 3.65
N LEU A 42 2.57 3.54 2.47
CA LEU A 42 3.03 2.74 1.34
C LEU A 42 4.35 2.03 1.65
N HIS A 43 5.31 2.70 2.30
CA HIS A 43 6.57 2.06 2.71
C HIS A 43 6.30 0.89 3.67
N HIS A 44 5.49 1.10 4.72
CA HIS A 44 5.13 0.02 5.64
C HIS A 44 4.38 -1.13 4.96
N TYR A 45 3.53 -0.83 3.98
CA TYR A 45 2.84 -1.84 3.19
C TYR A 45 3.82 -2.67 2.36
N ILE A 46 4.77 -2.04 1.67
CA ILE A 46 5.83 -2.73 0.91
C ILE A 46 6.65 -3.64 1.83
N ASP A 47 7.07 -3.14 3.00
CA ASP A 47 7.84 -3.92 3.98
C ASP A 47 7.05 -5.12 4.50
N SER A 48 5.74 -4.95 4.69
CA SER A 48 4.86 -6.03 5.13
C SER A 48 4.66 -7.08 4.05
N CYS A 49 4.46 -6.68 2.79
CA CYS A 49 4.41 -7.59 1.65
C CYS A 49 5.73 -8.34 1.46
N ALA A 50 6.87 -7.67 1.61
CA ALA A 50 8.19 -8.29 1.54
C ALA A 50 8.36 -9.37 2.63
N ARG A 51 8.01 -9.04 3.88
CA ARG A 51 8.03 -9.98 5.01
C ARG A 51 7.09 -11.17 4.80
N GLN A 52 5.88 -10.95 4.31
CA GLN A 52 4.92 -12.03 4.01
C GLN A 52 5.38 -12.91 2.83
N GLY A 53 5.98 -12.32 1.80
CA GLY A 53 6.57 -13.04 0.68
C GLY A 53 7.81 -13.85 1.07
N LEU A 54 8.57 -13.39 2.07
CA LEU A 54 9.65 -14.12 2.73
C LEU A 54 9.11 -15.24 3.62
N ALA A 55 8.09 -14.97 4.43
CA ALA A 55 7.44 -15.96 5.29
C ALA A 55 6.82 -17.09 4.47
N SER A 56 6.12 -16.78 3.37
CA SER A 56 5.53 -17.76 2.43
C SER A 56 6.56 -18.58 1.66
N ARG A 57 7.82 -18.10 1.53
CA ARG A 57 8.93 -18.87 0.97
C ARG A 57 9.54 -19.79 2.02
N ARG A 58 9.67 -19.31 3.25
CA ARG A 58 10.25 -20.06 4.37
C ARG A 58 9.36 -21.22 4.83
N THR A 59 8.04 -21.04 4.86
CA THR A 59 7.09 -22.13 5.14
C THR A 59 7.05 -23.19 4.04
N ARG A 60 7.23 -22.81 2.77
CA ARG A 60 7.30 -23.79 1.66
C ARG A 60 8.53 -24.68 1.67
N LEU A 61 9.65 -24.18 2.19
CA LEU A 61 10.88 -24.96 2.35
C LEU A 61 10.80 -25.94 3.53
N LEU A 62 10.04 -25.61 4.58
CA LEU A 62 9.85 -26.48 5.74
C LEU A 62 8.76 -27.54 5.55
N ALA A 63 7.83 -27.34 4.60
CA ALA A 63 6.77 -28.30 4.29
C ALA A 63 7.20 -29.41 3.30
N ASN A 64 8.43 -29.37 2.79
CA ASN A 64 8.99 -30.34 1.82
C ASN A 64 10.32 -30.95 2.30
N GLY A 65 10.60 -30.91 3.61
CA GLY A 65 11.82 -31.46 4.22
C GLY A 65 11.51 -32.61 5.15
#